data_AF-A0A1I9G8P8-F1
#
_entry.id   AF-A0A1I9G8P8-F1
#
_cell.length_a   1.000
_cell.length_b   1.000
_cell.length_c   1.000
_cell.angle_alpha   90.00
_cell.angle_beta   90.00
_cell.angle_gamma   90.00
#
_symmetry.space_group_name_H-M   'P 1'
#
loop_
_entity.id
_entity.type
_entity.pdbx_description
1 polymer ?
#
loop_
_entity_poly.entity_id
_entity_poly.type
_entity_poly.pdbx_seq_one_letter_code
_entity_poly.pdbx_strand_id
1 'polypeptide(L)'
;MMDTYEFNDNVKVENRMQLEIIIGNNDGLNSIIGCVTIVGLTVGNRFVFELEENKRSAMIRDNCDTLCTDELCNKGKCIDLFYRTVCDCRGTYQSGKQCNEAMKTINVSWDQYISYKMDDNDSQPTVISIDFK
;
A
#
# COMPACT_ATOMS: atom_id res chain seq x y z
N MET A 1 -7.82 27.78 -15.03
CA MET A 1 -9.12 27.54 -15.70
C MET A 1 -9.68 26.31 -15.03
N MET A 2 -10.53 26.50 -14.02
CA MET A 2 -11.16 25.41 -13.27
C MET A 2 -12.40 25.00 -14.04
N ASP A 3 -12.50 23.72 -14.40
CA ASP A 3 -13.67 23.17 -15.06
C ASP A 3 -14.86 23.25 -14.10
N THR A 4 -15.82 24.11 -14.43
CA THR A 4 -17.13 24.17 -13.79
C THR A 4 -17.94 22.97 -14.26
N TYR A 5 -17.99 21.92 -13.45
CA TYR A 5 -18.91 20.81 -13.66
C TYR A 5 -20.35 21.32 -13.53
N GLU A 6 -21.13 21.23 -14.60
CA GLU A 6 -22.57 21.51 -14.56
C GLU A 6 -23.25 20.46 -13.67
N PHE A 7 -23.77 20.90 -12.53
CA PHE A 7 -24.54 20.08 -11.61
C PHE A 7 -25.92 19.83 -12.23
N ASN A 8 -26.23 18.56 -12.51
CA ASN A 8 -27.53 18.16 -13.05
C ASN A 8 -28.59 18.27 -11.93
N ASP A 9 -29.41 19.32 -11.96
CA ASP A 9 -30.41 19.72 -10.94
C ASP A 9 -31.60 18.75 -10.75
N ASN A 10 -31.57 17.56 -11.35
CA ASN A 10 -32.72 16.64 -11.39
C ASN A 10 -32.85 15.71 -10.17
N VAL A 11 -31.96 15.82 -9.17
CA VAL A 11 -32.10 15.05 -7.92
C VAL A 11 -32.97 15.84 -6.94
N LYS A 12 -34.27 15.52 -6.89
CA LYS A 12 -35.17 16.02 -5.85
C LYS A 12 -34.78 15.41 -4.50
N VAL A 13 -34.06 16.18 -3.69
CA VAL A 13 -33.69 15.80 -2.33
C VAL A 13 -34.94 15.86 -1.44
N GLU A 14 -35.65 14.74 -1.29
CA GLU A 14 -36.72 14.63 -0.29
C GLU A 14 -36.14 14.72 1.13
N ASN A 15 -36.93 15.23 2.09
CA ASN A 15 -36.55 15.41 3.51
C ASN A 15 -36.20 14.09 4.26
N ARG A 16 -36.06 12.96 3.56
CA ARG A 16 -35.83 11.62 4.12
C ARG A 16 -34.83 10.76 3.34
N MET A 17 -33.95 11.33 2.52
CA MET A 17 -32.88 10.52 1.93
C MET A 17 -31.83 10.18 2.99
N GLN A 18 -31.76 8.90 3.33
CA GLN A 18 -30.67 8.34 4.13
C GLN A 18 -29.51 8.03 3.18
N LEU A 19 -28.34 8.61 3.45
CA LEU A 19 -27.15 8.37 2.65
C LEU A 19 -26.14 7.61 3.51
N GLU A 20 -25.69 6.48 2.98
CA GLU A 20 -24.68 5.63 3.60
C GLU A 20 -23.49 5.55 2.64
N ILE A 21 -22.30 5.84 3.16
CA ILE A 21 -21.04 5.68 2.42
C ILE A 21 -20.32 4.46 3.01
N ILE A 22 -19.99 3.51 2.15
CA ILE A 22 -19.21 2.33 2.53
C ILE A 22 -17.84 2.48 1.86
N ILE A 23 -16.78 2.53 2.68
CA ILE A 23 -15.40 2.65 2.23
C ILE A 23 -14.67 1.34 2.52
N GLY A 24 -14.08 0.75 1.48
CA GLY A 24 -13.46 -0.58 1.57
C GLY A 24 -14.48 -1.70 1.36
N ASN A 25 -14.15 -2.91 1.81
CA ASN A 25 -15.00 -4.08 1.66
C ASN A 25 -15.15 -4.78 3.02
N ASN A 26 -16.36 -5.22 3.33
CA ASN A 26 -16.68 -5.94 4.55
C ASN A 26 -16.42 -7.46 4.42
N ASP A 27 -16.42 -8.04 3.20
CA ASP A 27 -16.51 -9.50 3.00
C ASP A 27 -15.85 -10.04 1.69
N GLY A 28 -14.74 -9.48 1.17
CA GLY A 28 -14.15 -9.98 -0.09
C GLY A 28 -12.69 -9.65 -0.40
N LEU A 29 -12.14 -10.34 -1.42
CA LEU A 29 -10.72 -10.38 -1.82
C LEU A 29 -10.18 -9.13 -2.56
N ASN A 30 -10.96 -8.04 -2.68
CA ASN A 30 -10.55 -6.83 -3.41
C ASN A 30 -10.85 -5.56 -2.59
N SER A 31 -10.30 -5.48 -1.39
CA SER A 31 -10.43 -4.32 -0.50
C SER A 31 -9.39 -3.25 -0.81
N ILE A 32 -9.76 -1.98 -0.58
CA ILE A 32 -8.77 -0.90 -0.56
C ILE A 32 -7.83 -1.14 0.63
N ILE A 33 -6.53 -1.19 0.36
CA ILE A 33 -5.48 -1.16 1.38
C ILE A 33 -4.77 0.18 1.23
N GLY A 34 -4.89 1.02 2.24
CA GLY A 34 -4.33 2.36 2.21
C GLY A 34 -5.07 3.30 3.13
N CYS A 35 -4.67 4.56 3.10
CA CYS A 35 -5.37 5.61 3.81
C CYS A 35 -6.45 6.25 2.95
N VAL A 36 -7.61 6.47 3.56
CA VAL A 36 -8.72 7.19 2.94
C VAL A 36 -9.08 8.37 3.83
N THR A 37 -9.29 9.53 3.20
CA THR A 37 -9.83 10.71 3.86
C THR A 37 -11.04 11.18 3.07
N ILE A 38 -12.13 11.48 3.77
CA ILE A 38 -13.32 12.05 3.12
C ILE A 38 -13.24 13.56 3.30
N VAL A 39 -13.04 14.28 2.19
CA VAL A 39 -12.93 15.74 2.19
C VAL A 39 -14.31 16.41 2.16
N GLY A 40 -15.33 15.68 1.71
CA GLY A 40 -16.72 16.11 1.71
C GLY A 40 -17.54 15.34 0.68
N LEU A 41 -18.85 15.40 0.83
CA LEU A 41 -19.84 14.78 -0.05
C LEU A 41 -20.75 15.85 -0.62
N THR A 42 -20.97 15.83 -1.93
CA THR A 42 -21.94 16.71 -2.58
C THR A 42 -23.15 15.93 -3.06
N VAL A 43 -24.37 16.37 -2.69
CA VAL A 43 -25.65 15.79 -3.13
C VAL A 43 -26.49 16.90 -3.74
N GLY A 44 -26.59 16.93 -5.07
CA GLY A 44 -27.16 18.08 -5.78
C GLY A 44 -26.37 19.35 -5.47
N ASN A 45 -27.03 20.39 -4.93
CA ASN A 45 -26.40 21.65 -4.54
C ASN A 45 -26.03 21.72 -3.04
N ARG A 46 -26.09 20.58 -2.32
CA ARG A 46 -25.74 20.50 -0.90
C ARG A 46 -24.37 19.87 -0.71
N PHE A 47 -23.52 20.53 0.07
CA PHE A 47 -22.23 20.00 0.50
C PHE A 47 -22.31 19.55 1.96
N VAL A 48 -21.89 18.33 2.23
CA VAL A 48 -21.86 17.68 3.55
C VAL A 48 -20.40 17.42 3.90
N PHE A 49 -19.92 18.06 4.97
CA PHE A 49 -18.54 17.91 5.45
C PHE A 49 -18.45 17.00 6.69
N GLU A 50 -19.55 16.85 7.43
CA GLU A 50 -19.62 16.06 8.64
C GLU A 50 -20.42 14.78 8.35
N LEU A 51 -19.72 13.66 8.41
CA LEU A 51 -20.29 12.33 8.23
C LEU A 51 -20.08 11.57 9.53
N GLU A 52 -21.17 11.08 10.12
CA GLU A 52 -21.11 10.27 11.33
C GLU A 52 -20.76 8.82 10.97
N GLU A 53 -19.76 8.26 11.65
CA GLU A 53 -19.35 6.88 11.45
C GLU A 53 -20.32 5.93 12.16
N ASN A 54 -21.10 5.16 11.38
CA ASN A 54 -22.08 4.22 11.93
C ASN A 54 -21.47 2.83 12.24
N LYS A 55 -20.49 2.38 11.45
CA LYS A 55 -19.84 1.07 11.62
C LYS A 55 -18.37 1.13 11.24
N ARG A 56 -17.52 0.58 12.11
CA ARG A 56 -16.07 0.44 11.91
C ARG A 56 -15.65 -1.02 11.85
N SER A 57 -14.77 -1.37 10.90
CA SER A 57 -14.06 -2.66 10.91
C SER A 57 -12.86 -2.60 11.86
N ALA A 58 -12.55 -3.71 12.55
CA ALA A 58 -11.39 -3.81 13.44
C ALA A 58 -10.02 -3.63 12.73
N MET A 59 -9.99 -3.73 11.41
CA MET A 59 -8.78 -3.50 10.61
C MET A 59 -8.55 -2.01 10.28
N ILE A 60 -9.51 -1.12 10.57
CA ILE A 60 -9.38 0.32 10.37
C ILE A 60 -8.68 0.92 11.58
N ARG A 61 -7.65 1.73 11.32
CA ARG A 61 -6.90 2.47 12.35
C ARG A 61 -7.15 3.96 12.15
N ASP A 62 -7.18 4.70 13.25
CA ASP A 62 -7.18 6.15 13.19
C ASP A 62 -5.84 6.68 12.67
N ASN A 63 -5.89 7.84 12.02
CA ASN A 63 -4.77 8.50 11.36
C ASN A 63 -4.18 7.69 10.18
N CYS A 64 -3.25 8.32 9.47
CA CYS A 64 -2.49 7.72 8.37
C CYS A 64 -1.00 7.80 8.68
N ASP A 65 -0.62 7.34 9.86
CA ASP A 65 0.77 7.35 10.29
C ASP A 65 1.54 6.20 9.63
N THR A 66 2.73 6.50 9.14
CA THR A 66 3.62 5.47 8.57
C THR A 66 4.01 4.46 9.63
N LEU A 67 4.01 3.18 9.27
CA LEU A 67 4.54 2.11 10.12
C LEU A 67 6.07 2.06 10.10
N CYS A 68 6.72 2.77 9.17
CA CYS A 68 8.16 2.83 9.07
C CYS A 68 8.76 3.74 10.13
N THR A 69 9.77 3.23 10.84
CA THR A 69 10.64 4.01 11.72
C THR A 69 12.08 3.94 11.21
N ASP A 70 12.89 4.97 11.52
CA ASP A 70 14.24 5.13 10.96
C ASP A 70 15.17 3.93 11.23
N GLU A 71 14.98 3.22 12.35
CA GLU A 71 15.84 2.10 12.75
C GLU A 71 15.31 0.73 12.32
N LEU A 72 14.12 0.65 11.72
CA LEU A 72 13.44 -0.63 11.49
C LEU A 72 14.18 -1.56 10.52
N CYS A 73 14.90 -0.97 9.55
CA CYS A 73 15.57 -1.67 8.46
C CYS A 73 17.09 -1.49 8.45
N ASN A 74 17.70 -0.99 9.53
CA ASN A 74 19.14 -0.70 9.58
C ASN A 74 19.60 0.14 8.36
N LYS A 75 20.40 -0.45 7.47
CA LYS A 75 20.91 0.19 6.24
C LYS A 75 19.95 0.09 5.04
N GLY A 76 18.88 -0.68 5.18
CA GLY A 76 17.89 -0.91 4.14
C GLY A 76 16.77 0.14 4.14
N LYS A 77 15.95 0.08 3.10
CA LYS A 77 14.78 0.96 2.95
C LYS A 77 13.55 0.30 3.56
N CYS A 78 12.89 0.99 4.49
CA CYS A 78 11.59 0.56 4.98
C CYS A 78 10.50 0.83 3.95
N ILE A 79 9.66 -0.18 3.71
CA ILE A 79 8.47 -0.11 2.86
C ILE A 79 7.25 -0.37 3.74
N ASP A 80 6.36 0.62 3.79
CA ASP A 80 5.08 0.51 4.47
C ASP A 80 4.02 -0.06 3.53
N LEU A 81 3.39 -1.17 3.93
CA LEU A 81 2.28 -1.81 3.22
C LEU A 81 0.94 -1.62 3.95
N PHE A 82 0.84 -0.66 4.88
CA PHE A 82 -0.32 -0.31 5.71
C PHE A 82 -0.76 -1.35 6.75
N TYR A 83 -0.60 -2.65 6.46
CA TYR A 83 -0.87 -3.74 7.43
C TYR A 83 0.42 -4.32 8.03
N ARG A 84 1.57 -4.08 7.39
CA ARG A 84 2.91 -4.49 7.86
C ARG A 84 3.99 -3.64 7.20
N THR A 85 5.17 -3.65 7.78
CA THR A 85 6.39 -3.15 7.13
C THR A 85 7.18 -4.30 6.52
N VAL A 86 7.95 -3.98 5.48
CA VAL A 86 8.95 -4.87 4.88
C VAL A 86 10.22 -4.07 4.62
N CYS A 87 11.39 -4.68 4.82
CA CYS A 87 12.66 -4.05 4.52
C CYS A 87 13.18 -4.48 3.15
N ASP A 88 13.57 -3.51 2.33
CA ASP A 88 14.35 -3.72 1.13
C ASP A 88 15.84 -3.57 1.47
N CYS A 89 16.54 -4.71 1.50
CA CYS A 89 17.96 -4.79 1.85
C CYS A 89 18.89 -4.77 0.61
N ARG A 90 18.35 -4.61 -0.61
CA ARG A 90 19.18 -4.61 -1.83
C ARG A 90 20.21 -3.48 -1.81
N GLY A 91 21.43 -3.75 -2.26
CA GLY A 91 22.53 -2.78 -2.29
C GLY A 91 23.11 -2.42 -0.91
N THR A 92 22.68 -3.10 0.17
CA THR A 92 23.19 -2.84 1.53
C THR A 92 24.28 -3.82 1.98
N TYR A 93 24.53 -4.88 1.20
CA TYR A 93 25.33 -6.05 1.59
C TYR A 93 24.85 -6.76 2.87
N GLN A 94 23.58 -6.55 3.26
CA GLN A 94 22.92 -7.22 4.38
C GLN A 94 21.67 -7.98 3.91
N SER A 95 21.25 -8.97 4.69
CA SER A 95 20.04 -9.78 4.50
C SER A 95 19.20 -9.84 5.78
N GLY A 96 18.14 -10.65 5.76
CA GLY A 96 17.23 -10.82 6.89
C GLY A 96 16.06 -9.85 6.86
N LYS A 97 15.10 -10.04 7.77
CA LYS A 97 13.85 -9.25 7.82
C LYS A 97 14.08 -7.77 8.09
N GLN A 98 15.18 -7.43 8.77
CA GLN A 98 15.53 -6.05 9.16
C GLN A 98 16.88 -5.61 8.60
N CYS A 99 17.43 -6.33 7.61
CA CYS A 99 18.76 -6.05 7.04
C CYS A 99 19.89 -6.03 8.08
N ASN A 100 19.83 -6.95 9.04
CA ASN A 100 20.78 -7.09 10.16
C ASN A 100 21.65 -8.36 10.07
N GLU A 101 21.42 -9.21 9.07
CA GLU A 101 22.20 -10.42 8.84
C GLU A 101 23.23 -10.16 7.74
N ALA A 102 24.39 -10.81 7.85
CA ALA A 102 25.40 -10.72 6.80
C ALA A 102 24.93 -11.42 5.52
N MET A 103 25.06 -10.75 4.37
CA MET A 103 24.76 -11.36 3.08
C MET A 103 25.69 -12.56 2.81
N LYS A 104 25.12 -13.64 2.28
CA LYS A 104 25.92 -14.79 1.82
C LYS A 104 26.72 -14.39 0.59
N THR A 105 28.01 -14.67 0.61
CA THR A 105 28.92 -14.42 -0.51
C THR A 105 29.44 -15.74 -1.06
N ILE A 106 29.67 -15.78 -2.37
CA ILE A 106 30.32 -16.90 -3.04
C ILE A 106 31.46 -16.37 -3.88
N ASN A 107 32.59 -17.08 -3.85
CA ASN A 107 33.70 -16.81 -4.74
C ASN A 107 33.52 -17.65 -6.00
N VAL A 108 33.52 -16.99 -7.14
CA VAL A 108 33.41 -17.63 -8.45
C VAL A 108 34.76 -17.47 -9.14
N SER A 109 35.37 -18.57 -9.56
CA SER A 109 36.70 -18.57 -10.20
C SER A 109 36.73 -19.45 -11.44
N TRP A 110 37.56 -19.06 -12.41
CA TRP A 110 37.86 -19.82 -13.62
C TRP A 110 36.60 -20.25 -14.40
N ASP A 111 36.26 -21.52 -14.32
CA ASP A 111 35.20 -22.22 -15.04
C ASP A 111 33.90 -22.36 -14.22
N GLN A 112 33.82 -21.71 -13.06
CA GLN A 112 32.62 -21.67 -12.24
C GLN A 112 31.61 -20.64 -12.77
N TYR A 113 30.34 -20.98 -12.69
CA TYR A 113 29.24 -20.09 -13.07
C TYR A 113 28.06 -20.24 -12.10
N ILE A 114 27.26 -19.19 -12.00
CA ILE A 114 25.98 -19.20 -11.26
C ILE A 114 24.89 -19.29 -12.31
N SER A 115 24.08 -20.35 -12.24
CA SER A 115 22.89 -20.50 -13.08
C SER A 115 21.65 -20.57 -12.22
N TYR A 116 20.64 -19.76 -12.54
CA TYR A 116 19.31 -19.87 -11.98
C TYR A 116 18.38 -20.43 -13.05
N LYS A 117 17.80 -21.60 -12.79
CA LYS A 117 16.80 -22.24 -13.66
C LYS A 117 15.44 -22.14 -12.97
N MET A 118 14.46 -21.63 -13.69
CA MET A 118 13.07 -21.55 -13.25
C MET A 118 12.36 -22.85 -13.62
N ASP A 119 11.56 -23.39 -12.70
CA ASP A 119 10.80 -24.63 -12.94
C ASP A 119 9.50 -24.35 -13.70
N ASP A 120 8.86 -23.20 -13.48
CA ASP A 120 7.57 -22.83 -14.09
C ASP A 120 7.60 -21.43 -14.72
N ASN A 121 6.93 -21.28 -15.88
CA ASN A 121 6.85 -20.01 -16.61
C ASN A 121 6.07 -18.91 -15.85
N ASP A 122 5.15 -19.28 -14.97
CA ASP A 122 4.35 -18.32 -14.17
C ASP A 122 5.13 -17.74 -12.98
N SER A 123 6.34 -18.26 -12.70
CA SER A 123 7.18 -17.85 -11.56
C SER A 123 8.39 -17.01 -11.98
N GLN A 124 8.35 -16.36 -13.16
CA GLN A 124 9.47 -15.54 -13.60
C GLN A 124 9.72 -14.38 -12.62
N PRO A 125 10.94 -14.26 -12.06
CA PRO A 125 11.28 -13.15 -11.19
C PRO A 125 11.27 -11.87 -12.01
N THR A 126 10.56 -10.87 -11.51
CA THR A 126 10.54 -9.53 -12.10
C THR A 126 11.80 -8.75 -11.79
N VAL A 127 12.57 -9.17 -10.78
CA VAL A 127 13.81 -8.52 -10.34
C VAL A 127 14.85 -9.56 -9.91
N ILE A 128 16.08 -9.41 -10.41
CA ILE A 128 17.28 -10.11 -9.93
C ILE A 128 18.29 -9.04 -9.49
N SER A 129 18.82 -9.15 -8.27
CA SER A 129 19.80 -8.20 -7.70
C SER A 129 21.02 -8.98 -7.23
N ILE A 130 22.21 -8.63 -7.75
CA ILE A 130 23.48 -9.26 -7.40
C ILE A 130 24.51 -8.15 -7.21
N ASP A 131 25.20 -8.16 -6.08
CA ASP A 131 26.28 -7.24 -5.78
C ASP A 131 27.63 -7.96 -5.96
N PHE A 132 28.60 -7.28 -6.58
CA PHE A 132 29.96 -7.79 -6.80
C PHE A 132 30.96 -6.95 -6.01
N LYS A 133 32.11 -7.55 -5.67
CA LYS A 133 33.25 -6.87 -5.05
C LYS A 133 34.51 -7.15 -5.86
#